data_AF-A0A945QI52-F1
#
_entry.id   AF-A0A945QI52-F1
#
_cell.length_a   1.000
_cell.length_b   1.000
_cell.length_c   1.000
_cell.angle_alpha   90.00
_cell.angle_beta   90.00
_cell.angle_gamma   90.00
#
_symmetry.space_group_name_H-M   'P 1'
#
loop_
_entity.id
_entity.type
_entity.pdbx_description
1 polymer ?
#
loop_
_entity_poly.entity_id
_entity_poly.type
_entity_poly.pdbx_seq_one_letter_code
_entity_poly.pdbx_strand_id
1 'polypeptide(L)'
;RYTRLIYNGYWFSPERESLQKLINDSQKRVTGTVRIKILKGNVMVLGRKSPFSIYSEDLSTFETDSGNYDQRDAEGFIKVNSLRLRNRQK
;
A
#
# COMPACT_ATOMS: atom_id res chain seq x y z
N ARG A 1 -16.40 1.19 -5.20
CA ARG A 1 -17.34 0.78 -6.27
C ARG A 1 -17.91 -0.62 -6.04
N TYR A 2 -17.07 -1.62 -5.73
CA TYR A 2 -17.51 -2.99 -5.40
C TYR A 2 -18.66 -3.06 -4.37
N THR A 3 -18.50 -2.41 -3.21
CA THR A 3 -19.53 -2.36 -2.15
C THR A 3 -20.85 -1.73 -2.60
N ARG A 4 -20.80 -0.73 -3.50
CA ARG A 4 -22.00 -0.05 -4.02
C ARG A 4 -22.83 -0.97 -4.91
N LEU A 5 -22.19 -1.83 -5.70
CA LEU A 5 -22.89 -2.82 -6.52
C LEU A 5 -23.64 -3.82 -5.63
N ILE A 6 -22.99 -4.29 -4.56
CA ILE A 6 -23.62 -5.19 -3.58
C ILE A 6 -24.80 -4.51 -2.90
N TYR A 7 -24.60 -3.30 -2.38
CA TYR A 7 -25.65 -2.54 -1.69
C TYR A 7 -26.88 -2.32 -2.58
N ASN A 8 -26.66 -2.05 -3.86
CA ASN A 8 -27.72 -1.84 -4.84
C ASN A 8 -28.35 -3.16 -5.36
N GLY A 9 -27.99 -4.33 -4.82
CA GLY A 9 -28.56 -5.62 -5.21
C GLY A 9 -27.95 -6.25 -6.47
N TYR A 10 -26.90 -5.66 -7.05
CA TYR A 10 -26.19 -6.18 -8.23
C TYR A 10 -25.20 -7.30 -7.86
N TRP A 11 -25.61 -8.22 -6.98
CA TRP A 11 -24.75 -9.32 -6.55
C TRP A 11 -24.39 -10.24 -7.72
N PHE A 12 -25.27 -10.52 -8.66
CA PHE A 12 -24.99 -11.42 -9.80
C PHE A 12 -24.56 -10.68 -11.08
N SER A 13 -24.19 -9.40 -10.99
CA SER A 13 -23.84 -8.61 -12.18
C SER A 13 -22.43 -8.92 -12.70
N PRO A 14 -22.20 -8.86 -14.02
CA PRO A 14 -20.89 -9.13 -14.61
C PRO A 14 -19.80 -8.13 -14.18
N GLU A 15 -20.18 -6.88 -13.88
CA GLU A 15 -19.24 -5.87 -13.40
C GLU A 15 -18.73 -6.21 -12.00
N ARG A 16 -19.60 -6.71 -11.11
CA ARG A 16 -19.21 -7.15 -9.77
C ARG A 16 -18.33 -8.40 -9.85
N GLU A 17 -18.60 -9.34 -10.75
CA GLU A 17 -17.72 -10.49 -11.04
C GLU A 17 -16.34 -10.08 -11.50
N SER A 18 -16.28 -9.13 -12.42
CA SER A 18 -15.01 -8.62 -12.94
C SER A 18 -14.18 -7.97 -11.82
N LEU A 19 -14.81 -7.18 -10.95
CA LEU A 19 -14.14 -6.59 -9.78
C LEU A 19 -13.72 -7.65 -8.76
N GLN A 20 -14.49 -8.71 -8.55
CA GLN A 20 -14.10 -9.81 -7.67
C GLN A 20 -12.81 -10.48 -8.13
N LYS A 21 -12.64 -10.70 -9.44
CA LYS A 21 -11.41 -11.28 -10.01
C LYS A 21 -10.20 -10.39 -9.72
N LEU A 22 -10.32 -9.08 -9.91
CA LEU A 22 -9.27 -8.12 -9.55
C LEU A 22 -8.93 -8.15 -8.05
N ILE A 23 -9.96 -8.19 -7.20
CA ILE A 23 -9.77 -8.28 -5.75
C ILE A 23 -9.01 -9.57 -5.42
N ASN A 24 -9.46 -10.72 -5.89
CA ASN A 24 -8.82 -12.00 -5.65
C ASN A 24 -7.34 -12.00 -6.10
N ASP A 25 -7.06 -11.43 -7.27
CA ASP A 25 -5.69 -11.31 -7.78
C ASP A 25 -4.82 -10.46 -6.85
N SER A 26 -5.33 -9.30 -6.40
CA SER A 26 -4.62 -8.44 -5.45
C SER A 26 -4.34 -9.12 -4.10
N GLN A 27 -5.15 -10.10 -3.71
CA GLN A 27 -4.99 -10.81 -2.42
C GLN A 27 -3.92 -11.92 -2.45
N LYS A 28 -3.33 -12.26 -3.61
CA LYS A 28 -2.39 -13.39 -3.76
C LYS A 28 -1.21 -13.39 -2.77
N ARG A 29 -0.74 -12.22 -2.33
CA ARG A 29 0.36 -12.06 -1.37
C ARG A 29 -0.07 -11.44 -0.04
N VAL A 30 -1.37 -11.27 0.19
CA VAL A 30 -1.92 -10.67 1.41
C VAL A 30 -2.05 -11.75 2.48
N THR A 31 -0.90 -12.15 3.03
CA THR A 31 -0.80 -13.21 4.04
C THR A 31 0.10 -12.74 5.17
N GLY A 32 -0.31 -12.89 6.43
CA GLY A 32 0.50 -12.49 7.58
C GLY A 32 -0.30 -12.47 8.88
N THR A 33 0.31 -11.93 9.93
CA THR A 33 -0.31 -11.76 11.25
C THR A 33 -0.31 -10.29 11.64
N VAL A 34 -1.46 -9.81 12.09
CA VAL A 34 -1.62 -8.49 12.69
C VAL A 34 -1.92 -8.66 14.17
N ARG A 35 -1.10 -8.05 15.04
CA ARG A 35 -1.36 -8.02 16.48
C ARG A 35 -2.18 -6.79 16.79
N ILE A 36 -3.33 -6.97 17.44
CA ILE A 36 -4.25 -5.89 17.80
C ILE A 36 -4.50 -5.85 19.31
N LYS A 37 -4.83 -4.65 19.81
CA LYS A 37 -5.34 -4.41 21.16
C LYS A 37 -6.77 -3.89 21.06
N ILE A 38 -7.67 -4.53 21.78
CA ILE A 38 -9.07 -4.13 21.87
C ILE A 38 -9.28 -3.52 23.25
N LEU A 39 -9.78 -2.29 23.32
CA LEU A 39 -10.00 -1.58 24.57
C LEU A 39 -11.16 -0.60 24.45
N LYS A 40 -12.16 -0.72 25.33
CA LYS A 40 -13.30 0.23 25.45
C LYS A 40 -13.96 0.58 24.10
N GLY A 41 -14.22 -0.43 23.27
CA GLY A 41 -14.82 -0.24 21.95
C GLY A 41 -13.86 0.21 20.85
N ASN A 42 -12.57 0.38 21.14
CA ASN A 42 -11.54 0.72 20.16
C ASN A 42 -10.68 -0.51 19.80
N VAL A 43 -10.16 -0.53 18.56
CA VAL A 43 -9.23 -1.53 18.03
C VAL A 43 -7.97 -0.81 17.55
N MET A 44 -6.83 -1.14 18.14
CA MET A 44 -5.53 -0.54 17.82
C MET A 44 -4.57 -1.60 17.27
N VAL A 45 -3.87 -1.29 16.18
CA VAL A 45 -2.82 -2.18 15.63
C VAL A 45 -1.52 -1.97 16.41
N LEU A 46 -0.99 -3.05 16.99
CA LEU A 46 0.26 -3.04 17.75
C LEU A 46 1.47 -3.54 16.95
N GLY A 47 1.24 -4.25 15.85
CA GLY A 47 2.33 -4.82 15.06
C GLY A 47 1.84 -5.69 13.91
N ARG A 48 2.72 -5.93 12.94
CA ARG A 48 2.45 -6.69 11.71
C ARG A 48 3.67 -7.55 11.38
N LYS A 49 3.45 -8.76 10.88
CA LYS A 49 4.48 -9.61 10.28
C LYS A 49 3.90 -10.37 9.09
N SER A 50 4.70 -10.61 8.06
CA SER A 50 4.26 -11.31 6.86
C SER A 50 5.45 -12.02 6.21
N PRO A 51 5.29 -13.26 5.71
CA PRO A 51 6.31 -13.90 4.86
C PRO A 51 6.46 -13.21 3.49
N PHE A 52 5.48 -12.41 3.07
CA PHE A 52 5.49 -11.63 1.82
C PHE A 52 5.59 -10.13 2.10
N SER A 53 6.23 -9.75 3.22
CA SER A 53 6.44 -8.36 3.58
C SER A 53 7.23 -7.63 2.48
N ILE A 54 6.68 -6.53 1.98
CA ILE A 54 7.39 -5.60 1.10
C ILE A 54 8.22 -4.58 1.88
N TYR A 55 8.10 -4.58 3.21
CA TYR A 55 8.96 -3.78 4.08
C TYR A 55 10.35 -4.43 4.16
N SER A 56 11.38 -3.61 3.95
CA SER A 56 12.78 -3.96 4.12
C SER A 56 13.39 -3.03 5.18
N GLU A 57 13.93 -3.62 6.24
CA GLU A 57 14.60 -2.90 7.32
C GLU A 57 15.89 -2.24 6.82
N ASP A 58 16.66 -2.95 5.99
CA ASP A 58 17.90 -2.45 5.38
C ASP A 58 17.70 -1.19 4.54
N LEU A 59 16.59 -1.10 3.79
CA LEU A 59 16.24 0.10 3.02
C LEU A 59 15.68 1.23 3.89
N SER A 60 15.19 0.91 5.09
CA SER A 60 14.48 1.86 5.96
C SER A 60 15.33 2.38 7.12
N THR A 61 16.49 1.76 7.37
CA THR A 61 17.39 2.16 8.45
C THR A 61 18.18 3.41 8.08
N PHE A 62 18.51 4.20 9.10
CA PHE A 62 19.44 5.33 8.99
C PHE A 62 20.89 4.93 9.26
N GLU A 63 21.13 3.66 9.59
CA GLU A 63 22.48 3.15 9.80
C GLU A 63 23.26 3.12 8.49
N THR A 64 24.47 3.68 8.52
CA THR A 64 25.30 4.01 7.34
C THR A 64 25.72 2.79 6.51
N ASP A 65 25.60 1.59 7.05
CA ASP A 65 26.19 0.35 6.51
C ASP A 65 25.22 -0.56 5.74
N SER A 66 23.95 -0.18 5.55
CA SER A 66 22.99 -1.08 4.88
C SER A 66 23.06 -1.08 3.35
N GLY A 67 23.93 -0.27 2.72
CA GLY A 67 24.46 -0.42 1.35
C GLY A 67 23.46 -0.42 0.17
N ASN A 68 22.16 -0.43 0.42
CA ASN A 68 21.14 -0.78 -0.56
C ASN A 68 20.36 0.43 -1.13
N TYR A 69 20.66 1.66 -0.68
CA TYR A 69 20.02 2.88 -1.18
C TYR A 69 21.04 4.00 -1.44
N ASP A 70 21.13 4.47 -2.68
CA ASP A 70 21.94 5.64 -3.05
C ASP A 70 21.11 6.93 -2.87
N GLN A 71 21.49 7.74 -1.87
CA GLN A 71 20.80 8.99 -1.57
C GLN A 71 20.91 10.02 -2.70
N ARG A 72 21.89 9.91 -3.60
CA ARG A 72 22.07 10.84 -4.74
C ARG A 72 20.94 10.73 -5.76
N ASP A 73 20.33 9.56 -5.90
CA ASP A 73 19.21 9.33 -6.82
C ASP A 73 17.96 10.14 -6.43
N ALA A 74 17.81 10.47 -5.14
CA ALA A 74 16.70 11.27 -4.64
C ALA A 74 16.67 12.67 -5.28
N GLU A 75 17.83 13.28 -5.52
CA GLU A 75 17.91 14.62 -6.11
C GLU A 75 17.30 14.65 -7.52
N GLY A 76 17.67 13.67 -8.36
CA GLY A 76 17.14 13.52 -9.71
C GLY A 76 15.63 13.28 -9.70
N PHE A 77 15.16 12.36 -8.83
CA PHE A 77 13.74 12.06 -8.66
C PHE A 77 12.93 13.30 -8.28
N ILE A 78 13.41 14.09 -7.31
CA ILE A 78 12.74 15.31 -6.86
C ILE A 78 12.68 16.34 -8.00
N LYS A 79 13.79 16.56 -8.71
CA LYS A 79 13.87 17.51 -9.83
C LYS A 79 12.84 17.17 -10.90
N VAL A 80 12.78 15.92 -11.36
CA VAL A 80 11.84 15.48 -12.40
C VAL A 80 10.38 15.58 -11.95
N ASN A 81 10.05 15.10 -10.74
CA ASN A 81 8.67 15.17 -10.23
C ASN A 81 8.18 16.61 -10.03
N SER A 82 9.08 17.52 -9.65
CA SER A 82 8.75 18.93 -9.43
C SER A 82 8.52 19.73 -10.72
N LEU A 83 8.95 19.19 -11.88
CA LEU A 83 8.92 19.91 -13.16
C LEU A 83 7.49 20.38 -13.52
N ARG A 84 6.48 19.51 -13.35
CA ARG A 84 5.07 19.84 -13.60
C ARG A 84 4.54 20.98 -12.72
N LEU A 85 5.12 21.18 -11.53
CA LEU A 85 4.70 22.21 -10.58
C LEU A 85 5.40 23.54 -10.87
N ARG A 86 6.70 23.50 -11.19
CA ARG A 86 7.49 24.68 -11.57
C ARG A 86 6.96 25.33 -12.85
N ASN A 87 6.54 24.53 -13.82
CA ASN A 87 5.97 25.02 -15.07
C ASN A 87 4.57 25.62 -14.93
N ARG A 88 3.88 25.45 -13.78
CA ARG A 88 2.56 26.04 -13.51
C ARG A 88 2.65 27.46 -12.94
N GLN A 89 3.84 27.89 -12.50
CA GLN A 89 4.09 29.23 -11.98
C GLN A 89 4.64 30.20 -13.05
N LYS A 90 4.79 29.73 -14.28
CA LYS A 90 4.98 30.57 -15.48
C LYS A 90 3.64 30.72 -16.17
#